data_AF-A0A972SWR5-F1
#
_entry.id   AF-A0A972SWR5-F1
#
_cell.length_a   1.000
_cell.length_b   1.000
_cell.length_c   1.000
_cell.angle_alpha   90.00
_cell.angle_beta   90.00
_cell.angle_gamma   90.00
#
_symmetry.space_group_name_H-M   'P 1'
#
loop_
_entity.id
_entity.type
_entity.pdbx_description
1 polymer ?
#
loop_
_entity_poly.entity_id
_entity_poly.type
_entity_poly.pdbx_seq_one_letter_code
_entity_poly.pdbx_strand_id
1 'polypeptide(L)'
;MRAAHPEGPPLVVDPFAGIGSIPFEALRIGADAFAGDLNPVAVLLNKVALEYLPTYGQRLAETVRKWGEWVRERVAEELQEFYPKEPDGSIPLAYLWARTIRCEGPGCGAEVPLVGLLWLSRKEKQRVALRYRGDKARKQVVFELFEPKAESEVQPPIVRRFSATCPVCGYTTPYKRVREQIRAKRGGTKDARMIAVITLRPDGSRSFRLATDEDLAVAQRATEELARREARFGS
;
A
#
# COMPACT_ATOMS: atom_id res chain seq x y z
N MET A 1 -2.10 16.64 41.50
CA MET A 1 -3.41 15.95 41.36
C MET A 1 -4.08 15.73 42.70
N ARG A 2 -3.55 14.87 43.59
CA ARG A 2 -4.10 14.68 44.96
C ARG A 2 -4.17 15.96 45.81
N ALA A 3 -3.24 16.91 45.62
CA ALA A 3 -3.28 18.21 46.29
C ALA A 3 -4.31 19.20 45.70
N ALA A 4 -4.79 18.97 44.47
CA ALA A 4 -5.73 19.84 43.77
C ALA A 4 -7.17 19.30 43.79
N HIS A 5 -7.35 17.99 44.01
CA HIS A 5 -8.66 17.32 44.08
C HIS A 5 -8.73 16.45 45.34
N PRO A 6 -9.19 17.02 46.48
CA PRO A 6 -9.27 16.31 47.77
C PRO A 6 -10.32 15.19 47.78
N GLU A 7 -11.36 15.33 46.96
CA GLU A 7 -12.50 14.42 46.84
C GLU A 7 -12.18 13.12 46.05
N GLY A 8 -11.02 13.06 45.40
CA GLY A 8 -10.59 11.93 44.58
C GLY A 8 -9.97 12.36 43.24
N PRO A 9 -9.31 11.43 42.52
CA PRO A 9 -8.82 11.71 41.17
C PRO A 9 -10.00 11.99 40.22
N PRO A 10 -9.93 13.02 39.35
CA PRO A 10 -10.93 13.27 38.34
C PRO A 10 -10.91 12.16 37.29
N LEU A 11 -12.08 11.89 36.71
CA LEU A 11 -12.29 10.89 35.68
C LEU A 11 -12.17 11.52 34.29
N VAL A 12 -11.31 10.95 33.46
CA VAL A 12 -11.18 11.27 32.03
C VAL A 12 -11.87 10.18 31.23
N VAL A 13 -12.82 10.56 30.38
CA VAL A 13 -13.52 9.63 29.48
C VAL A 13 -13.10 9.92 28.04
N ASP A 14 -12.55 8.92 27.36
CA ASP A 14 -12.17 8.99 25.96
C ASP A 14 -12.88 7.88 25.15
N PRO A 15 -13.97 8.21 24.44
CA PRO A 15 -14.73 7.24 23.65
C PRO A 15 -14.11 6.92 22.27
N PHE A 16 -13.00 7.57 21.90
CA PHE A 16 -12.29 7.39 20.63
C PHE A 16 -10.79 7.21 20.86
N ALA A 17 -10.45 6.34 21.81
CA ALA A 17 -9.12 6.28 22.38
C ALA A 17 -8.04 5.80 21.41
N GLY A 18 -8.40 5.10 20.33
CA GLY A 18 -7.45 4.64 19.33
C GLY A 18 -6.36 3.76 19.95
N ILE A 19 -5.13 4.26 19.97
CA ILE A 19 -3.94 3.58 20.55
C ILE A 19 -3.69 3.94 22.03
N GLY A 20 -4.45 4.89 22.59
CA GLY A 20 -4.54 5.06 24.04
C GLY A 20 -3.70 6.17 24.62
N SER A 21 -3.31 7.16 23.80
CA SER A 21 -2.48 8.28 24.26
C SER A 21 -3.15 9.14 25.34
N ILE A 22 -4.43 9.49 25.18
CA ILE A 22 -5.19 10.29 26.15
C ILE A 22 -5.37 9.54 27.49
N PRO A 23 -5.89 8.29 27.52
CA PRO A 23 -6.00 7.55 28.79
C PRO A 23 -4.62 7.24 29.42
N PHE A 24 -3.57 7.01 28.62
CA PHE A 24 -2.21 6.89 29.15
C PHE A 24 -1.76 8.14 29.89
N GLU A 25 -1.93 9.32 29.29
CA GLU A 25 -1.55 10.59 29.90
C GLU A 25 -2.40 10.92 31.13
N ALA A 26 -3.70 10.60 31.10
CA ALA A 26 -4.61 10.73 32.24
C ALA A 26 -4.10 9.90 33.44
N LEU A 27 -3.77 8.63 33.22
CA LEU A 27 -3.19 7.77 34.24
C LEU A 27 -1.82 8.29 34.72
N ARG A 28 -0.98 8.82 33.82
CA ARG A 28 0.35 9.37 34.14
C ARG A 28 0.27 10.58 35.07
N ILE A 29 -0.74 11.44 34.93
CA ILE A 29 -0.95 12.57 35.84
C ILE A 29 -1.70 12.18 37.12
N GLY A 30 -2.17 10.93 37.23
CA GLY A 30 -2.90 10.41 38.38
C GLY A 30 -4.40 10.69 38.35
N ALA A 31 -4.98 10.86 37.15
CA ALA A 31 -6.42 10.84 36.91
C ALA A 31 -6.91 9.39 36.76
N ASP A 32 -8.20 9.16 36.98
CA ASP A 32 -8.84 7.93 36.52
C ASP A 32 -9.18 8.07 35.03
N ALA A 33 -9.14 6.96 34.29
CA ALA A 33 -9.40 6.97 32.85
C ALA A 33 -10.36 5.85 32.45
N PHE A 34 -11.37 6.21 31.64
CA PHE A 34 -12.22 5.26 30.93
C PHE A 34 -12.04 5.45 29.43
N ALA A 35 -11.60 4.41 28.74
CA ALA A 35 -11.28 4.44 27.32
C ALA A 35 -12.18 3.47 26.54
N GLY A 36 -12.70 3.91 25.41
CA GLY A 36 -13.47 3.11 24.46
C GLY A 36 -13.03 3.35 23.03
N ASP A 37 -13.28 2.37 22.17
CA ASP A 37 -13.18 2.53 20.72
C ASP A 37 -14.14 1.53 20.05
N LEU A 38 -14.73 1.90 18.92
CA LEU A 38 -15.58 1.00 18.14
C LEU A 38 -14.76 -0.06 17.39
N ASN A 39 -13.49 0.23 17.10
CA ASN A 39 -12.60 -0.69 16.42
C ASN A 39 -12.01 -1.70 17.45
N PRO A 40 -12.30 -3.01 17.34
CA PRO A 40 -11.77 -3.99 18.29
C PRO A 40 -10.24 -4.07 18.30
N VAL A 41 -9.57 -3.71 17.19
CA VAL A 41 -8.10 -3.64 17.14
C VAL A 41 -7.58 -2.49 18.00
N ALA A 42 -8.23 -1.34 17.96
CA ALA A 42 -7.88 -0.19 18.81
C ALA A 42 -8.06 -0.54 20.29
N VAL A 43 -9.19 -1.18 20.65
CA VAL A 43 -9.43 -1.67 22.02
C VAL A 43 -8.33 -2.63 22.48
N LEU A 44 -7.91 -3.57 21.63
CA LEU A 44 -6.81 -4.48 21.96
C LEU A 44 -5.48 -3.74 22.15
N LEU A 45 -5.14 -2.79 21.27
CA LEU A 45 -3.92 -1.99 21.38
C LEU A 45 -3.91 -1.15 22.66
N ASN A 46 -5.03 -0.53 23.03
CA ASN A 46 -5.21 0.16 24.30
C ASN A 46 -4.93 -0.77 25.49
N LYS A 47 -5.53 -1.96 25.49
CA LYS A 47 -5.34 -2.94 26.55
C LYS A 47 -3.88 -3.41 26.65
N VAL A 48 -3.24 -3.63 25.51
CA VAL A 48 -1.82 -3.97 25.46
C VAL A 48 -0.98 -2.84 26.05
N ALA A 49 -1.23 -1.59 25.65
CA ALA A 49 -0.46 -0.43 26.08
C ALA A 49 -0.62 -0.10 27.57
N LEU A 50 -1.86 -0.10 28.07
CA LEU A 50 -2.20 0.38 29.41
C LEU A 50 -2.20 -0.72 30.47
N GLU A 51 -2.50 -1.97 30.11
CA GLU A 51 -2.61 -3.06 31.08
C GLU A 51 -1.48 -4.09 30.89
N TYR A 52 -1.32 -4.62 29.68
CA TYR A 52 -0.44 -5.79 29.49
C TYR A 52 1.05 -5.43 29.50
N LEU A 53 1.45 -4.31 28.92
CA LEU A 53 2.84 -3.86 28.97
C LEU A 53 3.29 -3.59 30.42
N PRO A 54 2.56 -2.82 31.27
CA PRO A 54 2.92 -2.66 32.67
C PRO A 54 2.92 -3.96 33.48
N THR A 55 1.98 -4.87 33.19
CA THR A 55 1.83 -6.13 33.95
C THR A 55 2.90 -7.16 33.59
N TYR A 56 3.22 -7.32 32.30
CA TYR A 56 4.05 -8.42 31.80
C TYR A 56 5.43 -7.97 31.30
N GLY A 57 5.62 -6.70 31.01
CA GLY A 57 6.91 -6.10 30.63
C GLY A 57 7.65 -6.88 29.54
N GLN A 58 8.91 -7.24 29.83
CA GLN A 58 9.79 -7.95 28.89
C GLN A 58 9.24 -9.31 28.44
N ARG A 59 8.52 -10.03 29.32
CA ARG A 59 7.96 -11.35 28.98
C ARG A 59 6.97 -11.27 27.82
N LEU A 60 6.17 -10.20 27.77
CA LEU A 60 5.27 -9.95 26.64
C LEU A 60 6.06 -9.65 25.37
N ALA A 61 7.08 -8.79 25.45
CA ALA A 61 7.93 -8.46 24.31
C ALA A 61 8.62 -9.69 23.72
N GLU A 62 9.17 -10.58 24.57
CA GLU A 62 9.76 -11.86 24.16
C GLU A 62 8.72 -12.80 23.53
N THR A 63 7.53 -12.88 24.11
CA THR A 63 6.43 -13.70 23.57
C THR A 63 6.01 -13.20 22.19
N VAL A 64 5.84 -11.89 22.02
CA VAL A 64 5.52 -11.27 20.72
C VAL A 64 6.62 -11.54 19.70
N ARG A 65 7.90 -11.43 20.08
CA ARG A 65 9.02 -11.76 19.18
C ARG A 65 8.96 -13.22 18.74
N LYS A 66 8.83 -14.16 19.68
CA LYS A 66 8.73 -15.60 19.41
C LYS A 66 7.60 -15.94 18.43
N TRP A 67 6.39 -15.43 18.70
CA TRP A 67 5.26 -15.69 17.81
C TRP A 67 5.39 -14.96 16.47
N GLY A 68 5.99 -13.76 16.46
CA GLY A 68 6.30 -13.04 15.24
C GLY A 68 7.28 -13.80 14.35
N GLU A 69 8.32 -14.39 14.92
CA GLU A 69 9.28 -15.25 14.20
C GLU A 69 8.59 -16.51 13.64
N TRP A 70 7.76 -17.15 14.46
CA TRP A 70 6.97 -18.33 14.04
C TRP A 70 6.01 -18.01 12.89
N VAL A 71 5.31 -16.86 12.92
CA VAL A 71 4.46 -16.41 11.81
C VAL A 71 5.31 -16.12 10.59
N ARG A 72 6.43 -15.42 10.75
CA ARG A 72 7.33 -15.08 9.64
C ARG A 72 7.83 -16.33 8.92
N GLU A 73 8.26 -17.36 9.65
CA GLU A 73 8.75 -18.62 9.07
C GLU A 73 7.66 -19.33 8.26
N ARG A 74 6.46 -19.48 8.82
CA ARG A 74 5.31 -20.07 8.10
C ARG A 74 4.93 -19.28 6.86
N VAL A 75 4.84 -17.95 6.98
CA VAL A 75 4.47 -17.08 5.87
C VAL A 75 5.55 -17.13 4.78
N ALA A 76 6.83 -17.18 5.15
CA ALA A 76 7.91 -17.33 4.18
C ALA A 76 7.82 -18.66 3.43
N GLU A 77 7.56 -19.76 4.14
CA GLU A 77 7.40 -21.09 3.54
C GLU A 77 6.21 -21.14 2.58
N GLU A 78 5.06 -20.59 2.97
CA GLU A 78 3.84 -20.62 2.19
C GLU A 78 3.83 -19.63 1.01
N LEU A 79 4.40 -18.43 1.17
CA LEU A 79 4.26 -17.36 0.17
C LEU A 79 5.45 -17.25 -0.78
N GLN A 80 6.59 -17.89 -0.51
CA GLN A 80 7.80 -17.77 -1.34
C GLN A 80 7.55 -18.02 -2.85
N GLU A 81 6.64 -18.91 -3.20
CA GLU A 81 6.30 -19.22 -4.60
C GLU A 81 5.66 -18.02 -5.35
N PHE A 82 5.05 -17.10 -4.60
CA PHE A 82 4.40 -15.89 -5.12
C PHE A 82 5.30 -14.65 -5.08
N TYR A 83 6.53 -14.79 -4.56
CA TYR A 83 7.54 -13.74 -4.49
C TYR A 83 8.90 -14.30 -4.93
N PRO A 84 9.03 -14.70 -6.21
CA PRO A 84 10.25 -15.37 -6.70
C PRO A 84 11.48 -14.46 -6.56
N LYS A 85 12.60 -15.06 -6.19
CA LYS A 85 13.89 -14.38 -6.13
C LYS A 85 14.39 -14.08 -7.54
N GLU A 86 14.95 -12.90 -7.70
CA GLU A 86 15.68 -12.48 -8.89
C GLU A 86 17.04 -13.21 -8.99
N PRO A 87 17.65 -13.27 -10.19
CA PRO A 87 19.00 -13.84 -10.37
C PRO A 87 20.08 -13.18 -9.50
N ASP A 88 19.91 -11.90 -9.15
CA ASP A 88 20.83 -11.15 -8.27
C ASP A 88 20.54 -11.35 -6.76
N GLY A 89 19.59 -12.24 -6.43
CA GLY A 89 19.16 -12.53 -5.07
C GLY A 89 18.15 -11.54 -4.48
N SER A 90 17.75 -10.51 -5.23
CA SER A 90 16.69 -9.59 -4.80
C SER A 90 15.33 -10.27 -4.74
N ILE A 91 14.41 -9.73 -3.92
CA ILE A 91 13.02 -10.20 -3.86
C ILE A 91 12.05 -9.06 -4.21
N PRO A 92 10.92 -9.35 -4.88
CA PRO A 92 9.83 -8.39 -5.06
C PRO A 92 9.29 -7.93 -3.69
N LEU A 93 9.40 -6.63 -3.41
CA LEU A 93 8.88 -6.01 -2.20
C LEU A 93 7.48 -5.44 -2.42
N ALA A 94 7.25 -4.83 -3.58
CA ALA A 94 5.95 -4.25 -3.93
C ALA A 94 5.78 -4.17 -5.45
N TYR A 95 4.53 -4.28 -5.89
CA TYR A 95 4.13 -4.14 -7.28
C TYR A 95 3.35 -2.83 -7.46
N LEU A 96 3.73 -2.03 -8.44
CA LEU A 96 3.02 -0.80 -8.80
C LEU A 96 1.97 -1.11 -9.86
N TRP A 97 0.71 -1.04 -9.47
CA TRP A 97 -0.43 -1.25 -10.34
C TRP A 97 -1.13 0.07 -10.66
N ALA A 98 -1.60 0.20 -11.90
CA ALA A 98 -2.44 1.30 -12.33
C ALA A 98 -3.76 0.78 -12.89
N ARG A 99 -4.87 1.32 -12.38
CA ARG A 99 -6.20 1.12 -12.99
C ARG A 99 -6.17 1.67 -14.41
N THR A 100 -6.92 1.07 -15.31
CA THR A 100 -6.91 1.47 -16.73
C THR A 100 -8.27 1.97 -17.18
N ILE A 101 -8.28 2.94 -18.10
CA ILE A 101 -9.46 3.36 -18.85
C ILE A 101 -9.22 3.15 -20.34
N ARG A 102 -10.28 3.12 -21.14
CA ARG A 102 -10.19 3.24 -22.60
C ARG A 102 -10.34 4.71 -22.99
N CYS A 103 -9.44 5.18 -23.84
CA CYS A 103 -9.47 6.54 -24.37
C CYS A 103 -10.71 6.73 -25.26
N GLU A 104 -11.48 7.78 -24.97
CA GLU A 104 -12.69 8.16 -25.73
C GLU A 104 -12.40 9.15 -26.86
N GLY A 105 -11.11 9.43 -27.12
CA GLY A 105 -10.70 10.29 -28.24
C GLY A 105 -11.09 9.66 -29.59
N PRO A 106 -11.54 10.46 -30.58
CA PRO A 106 -11.97 9.95 -31.87
C PRO A 106 -10.94 9.01 -32.52
N GLY A 107 -11.34 7.77 -32.82
CA GLY A 107 -10.49 6.75 -33.46
C GLY A 107 -9.36 6.16 -32.60
N CYS A 108 -9.17 6.63 -31.37
CA CYS A 108 -8.08 6.19 -30.51
C CYS A 108 -8.38 4.81 -29.87
N GLY A 109 -9.23 4.78 -28.84
CA GLY A 109 -9.58 3.55 -28.11
C GLY A 109 -8.42 2.94 -27.31
N ALA A 110 -7.31 3.66 -27.13
CA ALA A 110 -6.13 3.16 -26.43
C ALA A 110 -6.40 2.88 -24.95
N GLU A 111 -5.71 1.88 -24.40
CA GLU A 111 -5.68 1.67 -22.96
C GLU A 111 -4.77 2.70 -22.29
N VAL A 112 -5.33 3.46 -21.35
CA VAL A 112 -4.64 4.52 -20.61
C VAL A 112 -4.56 4.16 -19.14
N PRO A 113 -3.36 3.82 -18.62
CA PRO A 113 -3.14 3.59 -17.20
C PRO A 113 -3.21 4.90 -16.40
N LEU A 114 -3.98 4.89 -15.32
CA LEU A 114 -4.25 6.05 -14.48
C LEU A 114 -3.09 6.32 -13.50
N VAL A 115 -1.97 6.80 -14.02
CA VAL A 115 -0.76 7.09 -13.23
C VAL A 115 -0.73 8.56 -12.81
N GLY A 116 -0.80 8.80 -11.50
CA GLY A 116 -0.75 10.13 -10.88
C GLY A 116 0.63 10.52 -10.33
N LEU A 117 1.53 9.56 -10.12
CA LEU A 117 2.88 9.77 -9.61
C LEU A 117 3.87 8.97 -10.45
N LEU A 118 4.86 9.66 -11.00
CA LEU A 118 5.92 9.04 -11.81
C LEU A 118 7.20 8.77 -11.02
N TRP A 119 7.41 9.46 -9.91
CA TRP A 119 8.57 9.24 -9.06
C TRP A 119 8.46 7.93 -8.28
N LEU A 120 9.46 7.06 -8.40
CA LEU A 120 9.59 5.85 -7.60
C LEU A 120 10.57 6.05 -6.44
N SER A 121 11.63 6.83 -6.65
CA SER A 121 12.55 7.28 -5.61
C SER A 121 13.07 8.67 -5.92
N ARG A 122 13.06 9.54 -4.90
CA ARG A 122 13.63 10.89 -4.94
C ARG A 122 14.94 11.01 -4.17
N LYS A 123 15.48 9.90 -3.63
CA LYS A 123 16.74 9.91 -2.88
C LYS A 123 17.88 10.33 -3.79
N GLU A 124 18.75 11.22 -3.34
CA GLU A 124 19.85 11.76 -4.17
C GLU A 124 20.74 10.67 -4.79
N LYS A 125 21.08 9.65 -4.00
CA LYS A 125 21.93 8.53 -4.44
C LYS A 125 21.20 7.50 -5.32
N GLN A 126 19.89 7.64 -5.50
CA GLN A 126 19.07 6.70 -6.27
C GLN A 126 17.78 7.40 -6.74
N ARG A 127 17.90 8.32 -7.70
CA ARG A 127 16.75 8.98 -8.32
C ARG A 127 16.21 8.08 -9.41
N VAL A 128 14.96 7.64 -9.27
CA VAL A 128 14.32 6.76 -10.24
C VAL A 128 12.89 7.23 -10.48
N ALA A 129 12.55 7.40 -11.75
CA ALA A 129 11.21 7.79 -12.17
C ALA A 129 10.75 6.97 -13.38
N LEU A 130 9.43 6.93 -13.54
CA LEU A 130 8.76 6.44 -14.74
C LEU A 130 8.68 7.57 -15.76
N ARG A 131 8.94 7.23 -17.02
CA ARG A 131 8.52 8.00 -18.18
C ARG A 131 7.63 7.14 -19.05
N TYR A 132 6.83 7.77 -19.90
CA TYR A 132 5.90 7.08 -20.76
C TYR A 132 5.90 7.65 -22.18
N ARG A 133 5.53 6.79 -23.13
CA ARG A 133 5.19 7.15 -24.51
C ARG A 133 3.93 6.44 -24.96
N GLY A 134 3.18 7.06 -25.86
CA GLY A 134 2.07 6.39 -26.54
C GLY A 134 2.55 5.55 -27.73
N ASP A 135 2.11 4.30 -27.80
CA ASP A 135 2.26 3.42 -28.97
C ASP A 135 0.93 3.41 -29.73
N LYS A 136 0.90 4.11 -30.88
CA LYS A 136 -0.30 4.21 -31.73
C LYS A 136 -0.66 2.90 -32.40
N ALA A 137 0.33 2.08 -32.76
CA ALA A 137 0.09 0.81 -33.44
C ALA A 137 -0.56 -0.21 -32.49
N ARG A 138 -0.05 -0.30 -31.26
CA ARG A 138 -0.61 -1.18 -30.22
C ARG A 138 -1.77 -0.58 -29.45
N LYS A 139 -2.04 0.72 -29.63
CA LYS A 139 -3.05 1.48 -28.87
C LYS A 139 -2.84 1.35 -27.35
N GLN A 140 -1.59 1.51 -26.91
CA GLN A 140 -1.20 1.33 -25.52
C GLN A 140 -0.19 2.40 -25.08
N VAL A 141 -0.10 2.61 -23.77
CA VAL A 141 0.99 3.40 -23.18
C VAL A 141 2.14 2.47 -22.81
N VAL A 142 3.36 2.83 -23.20
CA VAL A 142 4.59 2.11 -22.85
C VAL A 142 5.33 2.91 -21.80
N PHE A 143 5.75 2.24 -20.72
CA PHE A 143 6.52 2.83 -19.64
C PHE A 143 8.00 2.44 -19.74
N GLU A 144 8.85 3.34 -19.27
CA GLU A 144 10.27 3.11 -19.09
C GLU A 144 10.72 3.67 -17.75
N LEU A 145 11.73 3.05 -17.16
CA LEU A 145 12.44 3.60 -16.01
C LEU A 145 13.62 4.43 -16.50
N PHE A 146 13.89 5.52 -15.80
CA PHE A 146 15.07 6.34 -16.03
C PHE A 146 15.51 7.04 -14.73
N GLU A 147 16.74 7.56 -14.76
CA GLU A 147 17.35 8.29 -13.65
C GLU A 147 17.38 9.80 -13.97
N PRO A 148 16.37 10.57 -13.51
CA PRO A 148 16.31 12.02 -13.77
C PRO A 148 17.37 12.78 -12.99
N LYS A 149 18.03 13.75 -13.65
CA LYS A 149 19.00 14.65 -12.98
C LYS A 149 18.32 15.87 -12.35
N ALA A 150 17.18 16.31 -12.89
CA ALA A 150 16.37 17.39 -12.35
C ALA A 150 14.86 17.05 -12.31
N GLU A 151 14.08 17.78 -11.50
CA GLU A 151 12.63 17.57 -11.41
C GLU A 151 11.89 17.93 -12.70
N SER A 152 12.45 18.87 -13.48
CA SER A 152 11.93 19.27 -14.79
C SER A 152 12.03 18.19 -15.87
N GLU A 153 12.85 17.15 -15.68
CA GLU A 153 12.95 16.02 -16.64
C GLU A 153 11.79 15.04 -16.51
N VAL A 154 11.07 15.05 -15.38
CA VAL A 154 9.96 14.13 -15.16
C VAL A 154 8.70 14.67 -15.81
N GLN A 155 8.10 13.85 -16.67
CA GLN A 155 6.88 14.18 -17.40
C GLN A 155 5.72 14.52 -16.44
N PRO A 156 4.69 15.26 -16.90
CA PRO A 156 3.48 15.44 -16.11
C PRO A 156 2.76 14.09 -15.92
N PRO A 157 1.98 13.92 -14.84
CA PRO A 157 1.20 12.71 -14.63
C PRO A 157 0.14 12.55 -15.72
N ILE A 158 -0.20 11.29 -16.03
CA ILE A 158 -1.28 10.96 -16.97
C ILE A 158 -2.63 11.43 -16.39
N VAL A 159 -2.79 11.34 -15.07
CA VAL A 159 -3.98 11.78 -14.35
C VAL A 159 -3.71 13.07 -13.58
N ARG A 160 -4.51 14.10 -13.85
CA ARG A 160 -4.50 15.36 -13.10
C ARG A 160 -5.93 15.75 -12.76
N ARG A 161 -6.19 16.03 -11.47
CA ARG A 161 -7.54 16.36 -10.95
C ARG A 161 -8.60 15.35 -11.43
N PHE A 162 -8.26 14.06 -11.34
CA PHE A 162 -9.09 12.92 -11.73
C PHE A 162 -9.52 12.85 -13.21
N SER A 163 -8.98 13.70 -14.08
CA SER A 163 -9.10 13.58 -15.54
C SER A 163 -7.82 12.99 -16.10
N ALA A 164 -7.91 12.26 -17.22
CA ALA A 164 -6.79 11.50 -17.77
C ALA A 164 -6.49 11.92 -19.20
N THR A 165 -5.27 12.36 -19.47
CA THR A 165 -4.81 12.75 -20.81
C THR A 165 -4.11 11.58 -21.48
N CYS A 166 -4.62 11.13 -22.63
CA CYS A 166 -4.10 9.98 -23.34
C CYS A 166 -2.73 10.27 -23.97
N PRO A 167 -1.65 9.53 -23.62
CA PRO A 167 -0.34 9.71 -24.25
C PRO A 167 -0.29 9.31 -25.74
N VAL A 168 -1.29 8.58 -26.24
CA VAL A 168 -1.35 8.09 -27.63
C VAL A 168 -1.92 9.15 -28.59
N CYS A 169 -2.97 9.85 -28.18
CA CYS A 169 -3.70 10.79 -29.05
C CYS A 169 -3.89 12.20 -28.45
N GLY A 170 -3.45 12.45 -27.22
CA GLY A 170 -3.58 13.75 -26.53
C GLY A 170 -4.98 14.07 -26.00
N TYR A 171 -5.99 13.24 -26.28
CA TYR A 171 -7.35 13.48 -25.80
C TYR A 171 -7.42 13.36 -24.26
N THR A 172 -8.03 14.35 -23.62
CA THR A 172 -8.27 14.33 -22.17
C THR A 172 -9.66 13.79 -21.89
N THR A 173 -9.71 12.59 -21.30
CA THR A 173 -10.94 11.99 -20.81
C THR A 173 -11.37 12.68 -19.52
N PRO A 174 -12.53 13.36 -19.48
CA PRO A 174 -12.96 14.12 -18.31
C PRO A 174 -13.26 13.22 -17.11
N TYR A 175 -13.13 13.77 -15.89
CA TYR A 175 -13.39 13.07 -14.63
C TYR A 175 -14.66 12.23 -14.61
N LYS A 176 -15.79 12.77 -15.07
CA LYS A 176 -17.07 12.05 -15.09
C LYS A 176 -16.97 10.73 -15.87
N ARG A 177 -16.34 10.76 -17.04
CA ARG A 177 -16.15 9.61 -17.92
C ARG A 177 -15.16 8.61 -17.32
N VAL A 178 -14.05 9.09 -16.74
CA VAL A 178 -13.10 8.24 -15.99
C VAL A 178 -13.84 7.47 -14.89
N ARG A 179 -14.65 8.14 -14.07
CA ARG A 179 -15.42 7.48 -13.01
C ARG A 179 -16.42 6.46 -13.54
N GLU A 180 -17.13 6.78 -14.61
CA GLU A 180 -18.11 5.87 -15.23
C GLU A 180 -17.43 4.56 -15.65
N GLN A 181 -16.27 4.64 -16.32
CA GLN A 181 -15.50 3.47 -16.72
C GLN A 181 -14.98 2.68 -15.50
N ILE A 182 -14.42 3.36 -14.49
CA ILE A 182 -13.93 2.68 -13.27
C ILE A 182 -15.07 2.01 -12.49
N ARG A 183 -16.26 2.63 -12.42
CA ARG A 183 -17.46 2.04 -11.81
C ARG A 183 -17.93 0.82 -12.58
N ALA A 184 -17.98 0.88 -13.90
CA ALA A 184 -18.33 -0.26 -14.75
C ALA A 184 -17.39 -1.46 -14.51
N LYS A 185 -16.11 -1.18 -14.22
CA LYS A 185 -15.10 -2.16 -13.84
C LYS A 185 -15.10 -2.54 -12.34
N ARG A 186 -16.14 -2.16 -11.58
CA ARG A 186 -16.26 -2.40 -10.12
C ARG A 186 -15.03 -1.95 -9.33
N GLY A 187 -14.48 -0.79 -9.69
CA GLY A 187 -13.26 -0.24 -9.08
C GLY A 187 -11.98 -0.52 -9.86
N GLY A 188 -11.99 -1.36 -10.90
CA GLY A 188 -10.89 -1.52 -11.86
C GLY A 188 -9.62 -2.15 -11.28
N THR A 189 -9.75 -2.93 -10.20
CA THR A 189 -8.62 -3.65 -9.59
C THR A 189 -8.31 -4.97 -10.30
N LYS A 190 -9.33 -5.65 -10.84
CA LYS A 190 -9.18 -6.94 -11.52
C LYS A 190 -8.47 -6.85 -12.88
N ASP A 191 -8.60 -5.71 -13.55
CA ASP A 191 -8.01 -5.42 -14.86
C ASP A 191 -7.02 -4.25 -14.77
N ALA A 192 -6.47 -4.01 -13.58
CA ALA A 192 -5.36 -3.10 -13.40
C ALA A 192 -4.13 -3.63 -14.13
N ARG A 193 -3.29 -2.71 -14.59
CA ARG A 193 -2.03 -3.03 -15.25
C ARG A 193 -0.87 -2.87 -14.29
N MET A 194 -0.05 -3.91 -14.15
CA MET A 194 1.22 -3.81 -13.43
C MET A 194 2.23 -3.04 -14.29
N ILE A 195 2.89 -2.05 -13.70
CA ILE A 195 3.84 -1.17 -14.40
C ILE A 195 5.27 -1.46 -13.98
N ALA A 196 5.52 -1.55 -12.69
CA ALA A 196 6.86 -1.66 -12.13
C ALA A 196 6.86 -2.52 -10.88
N VAL A 197 8.03 -3.07 -10.57
CA VAL A 197 8.30 -3.85 -9.37
C VAL A 197 9.38 -3.13 -8.57
N ILE A 198 9.10 -2.91 -7.29
CA ILE A 198 10.08 -2.48 -6.31
C ILE A 198 10.67 -3.76 -5.72
N THR A 199 11.97 -3.95 -5.87
CA THR A 199 12.67 -5.11 -5.30
C THR A 199 13.52 -4.69 -4.09
N LEU A 200 13.76 -5.63 -3.19
CA LEU A 200 14.64 -5.50 -2.05
C LEU A 200 15.87 -6.37 -2.28
N ARG A 201 17.05 -5.75 -2.32
CA ARG A 201 18.33 -6.44 -2.42
C ARG A 201 18.70 -7.11 -1.09
N PRO A 202 19.60 -8.11 -1.09
CA PRO A 202 20.10 -8.74 0.13
C PRO A 202 20.73 -7.77 1.14
N ASP A 203 21.28 -6.65 0.67
CA ASP A 203 21.86 -5.58 1.52
C ASP A 203 20.81 -4.65 2.16
N GLY A 204 19.52 -4.89 1.91
CA GLY A 204 18.40 -4.09 2.41
C GLY A 204 18.10 -2.84 1.57
N SER A 205 18.87 -2.58 0.51
CA SER A 205 18.59 -1.48 -0.41
C SER A 205 17.44 -1.82 -1.35
N ARG A 206 16.69 -0.80 -1.80
CA ARG A 206 15.61 -0.99 -2.77
C ARG A 206 16.18 -0.88 -4.19
N SER A 207 15.58 -1.59 -5.13
CA SER A 207 15.78 -1.40 -6.56
C SER A 207 14.43 -1.34 -7.26
N PHE A 208 14.44 -0.98 -8.54
CA PHE A 208 13.25 -0.80 -9.35
C PHE A 208 13.46 -1.41 -10.73
N ARG A 209 12.47 -2.14 -11.22
CA ARG A 209 12.43 -2.63 -12.61
C ARG A 209 11.01 -2.53 -13.17
N LEU A 210 10.88 -2.61 -14.48
CA LEU A 210 9.56 -2.75 -15.10
C LEU A 210 8.99 -4.13 -14.77
N ALA A 211 7.67 -4.19 -14.72
CA ALA A 211 6.95 -5.46 -14.62
C ALA A 211 7.15 -6.29 -15.90
N THR A 212 7.28 -7.60 -15.73
CA THR A 212 7.40 -8.59 -16.80
C THR A 212 6.14 -9.45 -16.87
N ASP A 213 6.03 -10.25 -17.93
CA ASP A 213 4.94 -11.24 -18.04
C ASP A 213 5.01 -12.32 -16.95
N GLU A 214 6.21 -12.58 -16.42
CA GLU A 214 6.40 -13.50 -15.30
C GLU A 214 5.78 -12.95 -14.00
N ASP A 215 5.94 -11.65 -13.71
CA ASP A 215 5.28 -11.03 -12.54
C ASP A 215 3.76 -11.13 -12.64
N LEU A 216 3.21 -10.94 -13.84
CA LEU A 216 1.78 -11.07 -14.09
C LEU A 216 1.32 -12.51 -13.89
N ALA A 217 2.08 -13.49 -14.39
CA ALA A 217 1.78 -14.91 -14.20
C ALA A 217 1.84 -15.30 -12.71
N VAL A 218 2.81 -14.78 -11.95
CA VAL A 218 2.90 -14.99 -10.50
C VAL A 218 1.67 -14.41 -9.78
N ALA A 219 1.27 -13.18 -10.11
CA ALA A 219 0.10 -12.56 -9.51
C ALA A 219 -1.21 -13.29 -9.85
N GLN A 220 -1.31 -13.87 -11.05
CA GLN A 220 -2.45 -14.71 -11.45
C GLN A 220 -2.51 -15.99 -10.62
N ARG A 221 -1.39 -16.73 -10.48
CA ARG A 221 -1.32 -17.92 -9.63
C ARG A 221 -1.67 -17.61 -8.17
N ALA A 222 -1.21 -16.48 -7.64
CA ALA A 222 -1.57 -16.05 -6.29
C ALA A 222 -3.07 -15.79 -6.13
N THR A 223 -3.71 -15.21 -7.15
CA THR A 223 -5.16 -14.97 -7.16
C THR A 223 -5.95 -16.28 -7.21
N GLU A 224 -5.50 -17.24 -8.01
CA GLU A 224 -6.12 -18.58 -8.11
C GLU A 224 -5.98 -19.35 -6.79
N GLU A 225 -4.80 -19.30 -6.15
CA GLU A 225 -4.58 -19.94 -4.85
C GLU A 225 -5.44 -19.32 -3.75
N LEU A 226 -5.53 -17.99 -3.72
CA LEU A 226 -6.40 -17.30 -2.76
C LEU A 226 -7.86 -17.74 -2.94
N ALA A 227 -8.36 -17.78 -4.18
CA ALA A 227 -9.73 -18.23 -4.46
C ALA A 227 -9.95 -19.69 -4.03
N ARG A 228 -8.96 -20.57 -4.24
CA ARG A 228 -9.02 -21.97 -3.79
C ARG A 228 -9.06 -22.08 -2.26
N ARG A 229 -8.29 -21.28 -1.53
CA ARG A 229 -8.30 -21.25 -0.06
C ARG A 229 -9.61 -20.67 0.46
N GLU A 230 -10.10 -19.58 -0.11
CA GLU A 230 -11.40 -18.98 0.25
C GLU A 230 -12.54 -19.98 0.06
N ALA A 231 -12.53 -20.77 -1.02
CA ALA A 231 -13.53 -21.83 -1.22
C ALA A 231 -13.43 -22.96 -0.18
N ARG A 232 -12.24 -23.23 0.35
CA ARG A 232 -11.99 -24.26 1.37
C ARG A 232 -12.37 -23.82 2.79
N PHE A 233 -12.19 -22.54 3.11
CA PHE A 233 -12.41 -21.99 4.45
C PHE A 233 -13.68 -21.13 4.57
N GLY A 234 -14.35 -20.84 3.45
CA GLY A 234 -15.59 -20.07 3.36
C GLY A 234 -16.87 -20.90 3.47
N SER A 235 -16.79 -22.16 3.93
CA SER A 235 -17.93 -23.02 4.28
C SER A 235 -18.12 -23.08 5.80
#